data_AF-A0AAU8ACP8-F1
#
_entry.id   AF-A0AAU8ACP8-F1
#
_cell.length_a   1.000
_cell.length_b   1.000
_cell.length_c   1.000
_cell.angle_alpha   90.00
_cell.angle_beta   90.00
_cell.angle_gamma   90.00
#
_symmetry.space_group_name_H-M   'P 1'
#
loop_
_entity.id
_entity.type
_entity.pdbx_description
1 polymer ?
#
loop_
_entity_poly.entity_id
_entity_poly.type
_entity_poly.pdbx_seq_one_letter_code
_entity_poly.pdbx_strand_id
1 'polypeptide(L)'
;MIPDDLPGTPPGFLVLLNDPFVAEDVARSISEHDPSARVVCAQSAEAALLLVQSEGHIGVALLQMAPDEVPRSPLGQLLHAAGTRIALAGDAAEQQGEHCAYEVLQRPFNSAELLRTLSRARPA
;
A
#
# COMPACT_ATOMS: atom_id res chain seq x y z
N MET A 1 27.18 -24.05 0.64
CA MET A 1 26.26 -23.52 -0.38
C MET A 1 24.92 -24.17 -0.10
N ILE A 2 24.06 -23.47 0.63
CA ILE A 2 22.67 -23.89 0.88
C ILE A 2 21.83 -22.83 0.16
N PRO A 3 21.03 -23.18 -0.85
CA PRO A 3 20.00 -22.30 -1.35
C PRO A 3 18.85 -22.36 -0.34
N ASP A 4 18.82 -21.40 0.59
CA ASP A 4 17.68 -21.13 1.46
C ASP A 4 16.65 -20.35 0.62
N ASP A 5 15.98 -21.05 -0.30
CA ASP A 5 14.71 -20.57 -0.85
C ASP A 5 13.69 -20.70 0.28
N LEU A 6 13.62 -19.69 1.14
CA LEU A 6 12.63 -19.63 2.22
C LEU A 6 11.24 -19.54 1.59
N PRO A 7 10.39 -20.57 1.73
CA PRO A 7 9.05 -20.50 1.17
C PRO A 7 8.25 -19.45 1.94
N GLY A 8 7.74 -18.43 1.23
CA GLY A 8 6.57 -17.68 1.66
C GLY A 8 6.79 -16.70 2.81
N THR A 9 7.59 -15.64 2.59
CA THR A 9 7.30 -14.40 3.34
C THR A 9 5.90 -13.96 2.92
N PRO A 10 4.93 -13.89 3.84
CA PRO A 10 3.58 -13.47 3.48
C PRO A 10 3.61 -12.08 2.85
N PRO A 11 2.72 -11.79 1.89
CA PRO A 11 2.68 -10.49 1.26
C PRO A 11 2.51 -9.40 2.32
N GLY A 12 3.50 -8.52 2.43
CA GLY A 12 3.45 -7.35 3.30
C GLY A 12 2.61 -6.26 2.65
N PHE A 13 1.64 -5.74 3.40
CA PHE A 13 0.78 -4.63 3.00
C PHE A 13 1.04 -3.44 3.91
N LEU A 14 1.28 -2.28 3.30
CA LEU A 14 1.29 -0.99 4.00
C LEU A 14 -0.01 -0.26 3.71
N VAL A 15 -0.68 0.22 4.75
CA VAL A 15 -1.88 1.06 4.65
C VAL A 15 -1.56 2.41 5.31
N LEU A 16 -1.32 3.43 4.50
CA LEU A 16 -1.15 4.80 4.94
C LEU A 16 -2.43 5.58 4.64
N LEU A 17 -3.32 5.72 5.63
CA LEU A 17 -4.53 6.52 5.53
C LEU A 17 -4.63 7.47 6.73
N ASN A 18 -5.17 8.66 6.52
CA ASN A 18 -5.29 9.68 7.56
C ASN A 18 -6.40 9.34 8.57
N ASP A 19 -7.44 8.63 8.13
CA ASP A 19 -8.53 8.18 8.99
C ASP A 19 -8.19 6.80 9.59
N PRO A 20 -8.00 6.70 10.92
CA PRO A 20 -7.63 5.45 11.56
C PRO A 20 -8.74 4.39 11.47
N PHE A 21 -10.01 4.78 11.41
CA PHE A 21 -11.13 3.82 11.29
C PHE A 21 -11.15 3.21 9.88
N VAL A 22 -10.90 4.03 8.86
CA VAL A 22 -10.79 3.52 7.48
C VAL A 22 -9.52 2.66 7.34
N ALA A 23 -8.39 3.05 7.93
CA ALA A 23 -7.17 2.25 7.92
C ALA A 23 -7.37 0.87 8.56
N GLU A 24 -8.05 0.82 9.71
CA GLU A 24 -8.35 -0.44 10.41
C GLU A 24 -9.31 -1.31 9.60
N ASP A 25 -10.35 -0.72 8.99
CA ASP A 25 -11.31 -1.44 8.16
C ASP A 25 -10.66 -2.03 6.89
N VAL A 26 -9.77 -1.27 6.25
CA VAL A 26 -8.95 -1.74 5.13
C VAL A 26 -8.06 -2.91 5.56
N ALA A 27 -7.36 -2.77 6.70
CA ALA A 27 -6.48 -3.83 7.19
C ALA A 27 -7.23 -5.10 7.56
N ARG A 28 -8.43 -4.95 8.14
CA ARG A 28 -9.33 -6.06 8.42
C ARG A 28 -9.78 -6.73 7.14
N SER A 29 -10.22 -5.96 6.14
CA SER A 29 -10.64 -6.49 4.84
C SER A 29 -9.53 -7.28 4.12
N ILE A 30 -8.28 -6.81 4.20
CA ILE A 30 -7.12 -7.55 3.65
C ILE A 30 -6.89 -8.84 4.44
N SER A 31 -6.88 -8.78 5.78
CA SER A 31 -6.63 -9.94 6.64
C SER A 31 -7.74 -11.00 6.56
N GLU A 32 -8.98 -10.60 6.32
CA GLU A 32 -10.10 -11.50 6.09
C GLU A 32 -9.98 -12.24 4.75
N HIS A 33 -9.45 -11.57 3.73
CA HIS A 33 -9.24 -12.16 2.41
C HIS A 33 -8.00 -13.06 2.36
N ASP A 34 -6.90 -12.61 2.97
CA ASP A 34 -5.66 -13.35 3.11
C ASP A 34 -5.23 -13.37 4.58
N PRO A 35 -5.61 -14.42 5.35
CA PRO A 35 -5.23 -14.55 6.75
C PRO A 35 -3.72 -14.67 7.00
N SER A 36 -2.93 -14.92 5.95
CA SER A 36 -1.48 -14.97 6.05
C SER A 36 -0.83 -13.60 5.84
N ALA A 37 -1.54 -12.66 5.21
CA ALA A 37 -1.04 -11.32 4.90
C ALA A 37 -0.65 -10.56 6.18
N ARG A 38 0.48 -9.86 6.10
CA ARG A 38 0.90 -8.94 7.15
C ARG A 38 0.51 -7.54 6.76
N VAL A 39 -0.40 -6.94 7.51
CA VAL A 39 -0.85 -5.57 7.26
C VAL A 39 -0.33 -4.64 8.34
N VAL A 40 0.36 -3.59 7.93
CA VAL A 40 0.82 -2.52 8.82
C VAL A 40 0.13 -1.22 8.46
N CYS A 41 -0.42 -0.55 9.47
CA CYS A 41 -1.10 0.72 9.31
C CYS A 41 -0.23 1.87 9.81
N ALA A 42 -0.17 2.94 9.02
CA ALA A 42 0.48 4.19 9.37
C ALA A 42 -0.50 5.34 9.21
N GLN A 43 -0.35 6.36 10.06
CA GLN A 43 -1.16 7.59 10.00
C GLN A 43 -0.36 8.78 9.43
N SER A 44 0.94 8.60 9.19
CA SER A 44 1.79 9.62 8.58
C SER A 44 2.88 8.96 7.73
N ALA A 45 3.41 9.69 6.76
CA ALA A 45 4.48 9.20 5.88
C ALA A 45 5.75 8.85 6.67
N GLU A 46 6.05 9.58 7.74
CA GLU A 46 7.19 9.31 8.62
C GLU A 46 7.00 8.01 9.42
N ALA A 47 5.79 7.79 9.96
CA ALA A 47 5.48 6.54 10.65
C ALA A 47 5.52 5.35 9.69
N ALA A 48 4.98 5.52 8.47
CA ALA A 48 5.06 4.52 7.41
C ALA A 48 6.52 4.19 7.06
N LEU A 49 7.37 5.22 6.92
CA LEU A 49 8.77 5.04 6.59
C LEU A 49 9.52 4.23 7.65
N LEU A 50 9.24 4.45 8.94
CA LEU A 50 9.80 3.64 10.03
C LEU A 50 9.33 2.19 9.96
N LEU A 51 8.04 1.96 9.70
CA LEU A 51 7.46 0.62 9.58
C LEU A 51 8.03 -0.16 8.39
N VAL A 52 8.16 0.46 7.22
CA VAL A 52 8.74 -0.23 6.06
C VAL A 52 10.19 -0.63 6.34
N GLN A 53 10.96 0.22 7.01
CA GLN A 53 12.34 -0.09 7.39
C GLN A 53 12.44 -1.21 8.44
N SER A 54 11.45 -1.36 9.34
CA SER A 54 11.46 -2.40 10.38
C SER A 54 10.90 -3.75 9.90
N GLU A 55 9.85 -3.73 9.08
CA GLU A 55 9.13 -4.93 8.62
C GLU A 55 9.81 -5.63 7.44
N GLY A 56 10.76 -4.95 6.79
CA GLY A 56 11.54 -5.50 5.68
C GLY A 56 10.82 -5.37 4.34
N HIS A 57 10.02 -6.37 3.95
CA HIS A 57 9.43 -6.43 2.59
C HIS A 57 7.94 -6.09 2.58
N ILE A 58 7.59 -4.97 1.93
CA ILE A 58 6.22 -4.59 1.61
C ILE A 58 5.99 -4.83 0.12
N GLY A 59 5.10 -5.77 -0.21
CA GLY A 59 4.78 -6.13 -1.59
C GLY A 59 3.72 -5.22 -2.22
N VAL A 60 2.83 -4.64 -1.41
CA VAL A 60 1.79 -3.70 -1.85
C VAL A 60 1.61 -2.58 -0.83
N ALA A 61 1.46 -1.34 -1.29
CA ALA A 61 1.17 -0.19 -0.45
C ALA A 61 -0.07 0.57 -0.94
N LEU A 62 -1.01 0.85 -0.03
CA LEU A 62 -2.10 1.80 -0.22
C LEU A 62 -1.73 3.11 0.46
N LEU A 63 -1.57 4.18 -0.30
CA LEU A 63 -1.12 5.48 0.21
C LEU A 63 -2.17 6.56 -0.02
N GLN A 64 -2.52 7.29 1.03
CA GLN A 64 -3.25 8.54 0.94
C GLN A 64 -2.27 9.69 0.72
N MET A 65 -1.81 9.83 -0.52
CA MET A 65 -0.86 10.86 -0.96
C MET A 65 -1.23 11.37 -2.35
N ALA A 66 -0.84 12.60 -2.69
CA ALA A 66 -1.01 13.06 -4.06
C ALA A 66 -0.06 12.30 -5.00
N PRO A 67 -0.49 11.96 -6.24
CA PRO A 67 0.34 11.21 -7.18
C PRO A 67 1.72 11.82 -7.45
N ASP A 68 1.79 13.15 -7.52
CA ASP A 68 3.04 13.90 -7.73
C ASP A 68 3.97 13.91 -6.51
N GLU A 69 3.43 13.66 -5.31
CA GLU A 69 4.21 13.60 -4.06
C GLU A 69 4.92 12.26 -3.89
N VAL A 70 4.33 11.17 -4.41
CA VAL A 70 4.90 9.81 -4.30
C VAL A 70 6.37 9.76 -4.73
N PRO A 71 6.76 10.13 -5.97
CA PRO A 71 8.15 10.03 -6.40
C PRO A 71 9.09 11.03 -5.70
N ARG A 72 8.53 12.08 -5.09
CA ARG A 72 9.29 13.14 -4.39
C ARG A 72 9.50 12.83 -2.92
N SER A 73 8.72 11.91 -2.37
CA SER A 73 8.75 11.55 -0.95
C SER A 73 9.81 10.49 -0.66
N PRO A 74 10.47 10.54 0.51
CA PRO A 74 11.37 9.47 0.95
C PRO A 74 10.68 8.11 1.02
N LEU A 75 9.40 8.09 1.42
CA LEU A 75 8.59 6.88 1.47
C LEU A 75 8.40 6.27 0.08
N GLY A 76 7.93 7.06 -0.89
CA GLY A 76 7.71 6.58 -2.25
C GLY A 76 9.00 6.13 -2.94
N GLN A 77 10.13 6.81 -2.70
CA GLN A 77 11.45 6.37 -3.20
C GLN A 77 11.87 5.02 -2.60
N LEU A 78 11.63 4.82 -1.30
CA LEU A 78 11.95 3.56 -0.64
C LEU A 78 11.07 2.42 -1.15
N LEU A 79 9.76 2.66 -1.30
CA LEU A 79 8.81 1.68 -1.85
C LEU A 79 9.14 1.34 -3.31
N HIS A 80 9.52 2.32 -4.12
CA HIS A 80 9.96 2.12 -5.49
C HIS A 80 11.23 1.25 -5.55
N ALA A 81 12.25 1.57 -4.73
CA ALA A 81 13.49 0.80 -4.66
C ALA A 81 13.26 -0.66 -4.19
N ALA A 82 12.24 -0.88 -3.36
CA ALA A 82 11.83 -2.20 -2.90
C ALA A 82 10.98 -2.99 -3.92
N GLY A 83 10.64 -2.39 -5.07
CA GLY A 83 9.73 -2.98 -6.06
C GLY A 83 8.28 -3.11 -5.58
N THR A 84 7.90 -2.32 -4.58
CA THR A 84 6.54 -2.34 -4.02
C THR A 84 5.52 -1.87 -5.05
N ARG A 85 4.38 -2.55 -5.09
CA ARG A 85 3.24 -2.12 -5.90
C ARG A 85 2.46 -1.04 -5.18
N ILE A 86 2.23 0.10 -5.82
CA ILE A 86 1.60 1.27 -5.17
C ILE A 86 0.19 1.46 -5.72
N ALA A 87 -0.76 1.63 -4.80
CA ALA A 87 -2.10 2.13 -5.04
C ALA A 87 -2.31 3.41 -4.21
N LEU A 88 -3.09 4.34 -4.74
CA LEU A 88 -3.37 5.63 -4.10
C LEU A 88 -4.84 5.73 -3.68
N ALA A 89 -5.07 6.51 -2.64
CA ALA A 89 -6.40 6.85 -2.15
C ALA A 89 -6.49 8.36 -1.86
N GLY A 90 -7.70 8.91 -1.88
CA GLY A 90 -7.97 10.29 -1.50
C GLY A 90 -8.14 11.25 -2.68
N ASP A 91 -8.56 12.48 -2.36
CA ASP A 91 -9.11 13.43 -3.34
C ASP A 91 -8.13 13.74 -4.49
N ALA A 92 -6.84 13.94 -4.17
CA ALA A 92 -5.84 14.31 -5.17
C ALA A 92 -5.61 13.20 -6.22
N ALA A 93 -5.64 11.93 -5.80
CA ALA A 93 -5.52 10.79 -6.71
C ALA A 93 -6.82 10.57 -7.50
N GLU A 94 -7.97 10.73 -6.85
CA GLU A 94 -9.29 10.61 -7.49
C GLU A 94 -9.49 11.66 -8.58
N GLN A 95 -9.05 12.91 -8.36
CA GLN A 95 -9.15 14.01 -9.31
C GLN A 95 -8.32 13.81 -10.58
N GLN A 96 -7.14 13.17 -10.49
CA GLN A 96 -6.35 12.86 -11.68
C GLN A 96 -6.95 11.73 -12.52
N GLY A 97 -7.70 10.82 -11.88
CA GLY A 97 -8.44 9.75 -12.55
C GLY A 97 -7.55 8.90 -13.46
N GLU A 98 -7.93 8.77 -14.74
CA GLU A 98 -7.21 7.98 -15.75
C GLU A 98 -5.81 8.51 -16.09
N HIS A 99 -5.50 9.76 -15.73
CA HIS A 99 -4.15 10.31 -15.92
C HIS A 99 -3.20 9.99 -14.77
N CYS A 100 -3.68 9.36 -13.70
CA CYS A 100 -2.85 8.94 -12.59
C CYS A 100 -1.93 7.79 -13.03
N ALA A 101 -0.64 7.90 -12.71
CA ALA A 101 0.34 6.84 -13.00
C ALA A 101 0.14 5.58 -12.13
N TYR A 102 -0.66 5.69 -11.05
CA TYR A 102 -0.91 4.64 -10.08
C TYR A 102 -2.37 4.19 -10.12
N GLU A 103 -2.64 2.97 -9.66
CA GLU A 103 -4.02 2.53 -9.44
C GLU A 103 -4.65 3.34 -8.30
N VAL A 104 -5.89 3.79 -8.49
CA VAL A 104 -6.57 4.68 -7.54
C VAL A 104 -7.80 3.99 -6.96
N LEU A 105 -7.87 3.94 -5.64
CA LEU A 105 -9.04 3.49 -4.90
C LEU A 105 -10.06 4.64 -4.82
N GLN A 106 -11.13 4.54 -5.59
CA GLN A 106 -12.20 5.53 -5.66
C GLN A 106 -13.17 5.38 -4.49
N ARG A 107 -13.49 6.47 -3.79
CA ARG A 107 -14.53 6.48 -2.73
C ARG A 107 -15.93 6.80 -3.30
N PRO A 108 -17.01 6.23 -2.74
CA PRO A 108 -17.02 5.18 -1.72
C PRO A 108 -16.60 3.82 -2.32
N PHE A 109 -15.91 2.99 -1.53
CA PHE A 109 -15.49 1.65 -1.94
C PHE A 109 -15.98 0.59 -0.95
N ASN A 110 -16.10 -0.65 -1.41
CA ASN A 110 -16.24 -1.85 -0.56
C ASN A 110 -14.96 -2.70 -0.56
N SER A 111 -14.91 -3.74 0.27
CA SER A 111 -13.77 -4.66 0.37
C SER A 111 -13.40 -5.32 -0.96
N ALA A 112 -14.37 -5.62 -1.83
CA ALA A 112 -14.09 -6.22 -3.14
C ALA A 112 -13.45 -5.23 -4.12
N GLU A 113 -13.77 -3.93 -4.02
CA GLU A 113 -13.12 -2.87 -4.80
C GLU A 113 -11.72 -2.57 -4.29
N LEU A 114 -11.53 -2.55 -2.97
CA LEU A 114 -10.23 -2.46 -2.33
C LEU A 114 -9.29 -3.56 -2.83
N LEU A 115 -9.69 -4.83 -2.71
CA LEU A 115 -8.86 -5.98 -3.10
C LEU A 115 -8.57 -5.99 -4.60
N ARG A 116 -9.55 -5.60 -5.44
CA ARG A 116 -9.32 -5.44 -6.89
C ARG A 116 -8.32 -4.34 -7.19
N THR A 117 -8.35 -3.23 -6.46
CA THR A 117 -7.38 -2.13 -6.63
C THR A 117 -5.97 -2.60 -6.21
N LEU A 118 -5.85 -3.23 -5.05
CA LEU A 118 -4.56 -3.74 -4.55
C LEU A 118 -3.94 -4.81 -5.45
N SER A 119 -4.76 -5.70 -6.03
CA SER A 119 -4.28 -6.73 -6.95
C SER A 119 -3.85 -6.18 -8.31
N ARG A 120 -4.45 -5.07 -8.76
CA ARG A 120 -4.09 -4.36 -10.01
C ARG A 120 -2.92 -3.41 -9.84
N ALA A 121 -2.58 -3.03 -8.60
CA ALA A 121 -1.48 -2.15 -8.29
C ALA A 121 -0.20 -2.62 -9.02
N ARG A 122 0.54 -1.66 -9.57
CA ARG A 122 1.75 -1.92 -10.36
C ARG A 122 2.97 -1.50 -9.57
N PRO A 123 4.13 -2.16 -9.78
CA PRO A 123 5.38 -1.67 -9.22
C PRO A 123 5.56 -0.21 -9.65
N ALA A 124 5.86 0.64 -8.68
CA ALA A 124 6.13 2.06 -8.93
C ALA A 124 7.32 2.24 -9.87
#